data_AF-A0A542XKX7-F1
#
_entry.id   AF-A0A542XKX7-F1
#
_cell.length_a   1.000
_cell.length_b   1.000
_cell.length_c   1.000
_cell.angle_alpha   90.00
_cell.angle_beta   90.00
_cell.angle_gamma   90.00
#
_symmetry.space_group_name_H-M   'P 1'
#
loop_
_entity.id
_entity.type
_entity.pdbx_description
1 polymer ?
#
loop_
_entity_poly.entity_id
_entity_poly.type
_entity_poly.pdbx_seq_one_letter_code
_entity_poly.pdbx_strand_id
1 'polypeptide(L)'
;MAFHPGGWPAGPTGSALANEAISEAPLTGSRVLLTDHHAVLARSALSAAVSLQLRLGDAAVDLIESHAVLPDGTVILAVDAMSPTGGLLVAARGRSGEVQLDVTQLVPVAVRSRVRARVRVTGTAHRFDPASLELCDGDTVMSLLNLPPVALWAIDPVEVAVTSGYDDAMVSASAYRATRPDPLATLESTHLQHLTQYHQDVIDQLATLVSPTLTAKATRVVPVAVDADGVVLRAEAPDGHVDVRLPFACRVASGASLAEGLRTLLAKAAPHRSVRSPRSTADAVVPPALACDLPATTCGIPSV
;
A
#
# COMPACT_ATOMS: atom_id res chain seq x y z
N MET A 1 -25.92 -34.96 -5.85
CA MET A 1 -25.57 -34.19 -4.63
C MET A 1 -25.33 -32.77 -5.07
N ALA A 2 -26.32 -31.91 -4.87
CA ALA A 2 -26.31 -30.50 -5.24
C ALA A 2 -26.35 -29.70 -3.94
N PHE A 3 -25.39 -28.79 -3.76
CA PHE A 3 -25.38 -27.86 -2.63
C PHE A 3 -25.93 -26.51 -3.10
N HIS A 4 -27.05 -26.13 -2.51
CA HIS A 4 -27.64 -24.79 -2.60
C HIS A 4 -26.76 -23.75 -1.88
N PRO A 5 -26.75 -22.48 -2.34
CA PRO A 5 -26.07 -21.39 -1.64
C PRO A 5 -26.92 -20.87 -0.47
N GLY A 6 -26.34 -20.86 0.73
CA GLY A 6 -26.95 -20.32 1.95
C GLY A 6 -26.97 -18.79 1.93
N GLY A 7 -28.17 -18.22 2.12
CA GLY A 7 -28.42 -16.79 2.23
C GLY A 7 -27.90 -16.20 3.54
N TRP A 8 -27.41 -14.96 3.44
CA TRP A 8 -26.99 -14.12 4.55
C TRP A 8 -28.23 -13.49 5.21
N PRO A 9 -28.41 -13.54 6.54
CA PRO A 9 -29.53 -12.84 7.18
C PRO A 9 -29.24 -11.34 7.35
N ALA A 10 -30.24 -10.54 6.98
CA ALA A 10 -30.31 -9.09 7.17
C ALA A 10 -30.33 -8.73 8.67
N GLY A 11 -29.51 -7.76 9.06
CA GLY A 11 -29.53 -7.13 10.39
C GLY A 11 -30.64 -6.07 10.51
N PRO A 12 -31.18 -5.83 11.72
CA PRO A 12 -32.32 -4.95 11.92
C PRO A 12 -31.94 -3.47 11.89
N THR A 13 -32.85 -2.71 11.29
CA THR A 13 -32.97 -1.26 11.27
C THR A 13 -32.99 -0.65 12.66
N GLY A 14 -32.18 0.39 12.88
CA GLY A 14 -32.13 1.14 14.14
C GLY A 14 -31.82 2.62 13.92
N SER A 15 -32.89 3.42 13.93
CA SER A 15 -33.03 4.79 14.45
C SER A 15 -32.12 5.91 13.89
N ALA A 16 -32.78 6.76 13.10
CA ALA A 16 -32.38 8.12 12.81
C ALA A 16 -32.56 9.02 14.05
N LEU A 17 -31.50 9.73 14.42
CA LEU A 17 -31.60 10.95 15.21
C LEU A 17 -30.78 12.04 14.52
N ALA A 18 -31.44 13.19 14.42
CA ALA A 18 -31.07 14.39 13.71
C ALA A 18 -29.72 14.96 14.15
N ASN A 19 -29.00 15.57 13.21
CA ASN A 19 -28.11 16.67 13.56
C ASN A 19 -28.26 17.80 12.54
N GLU A 20 -28.53 18.97 13.10
CA GLU A 20 -28.89 20.20 12.42
C GLU A 20 -27.78 20.72 11.50
N ALA A 21 -28.21 21.20 10.35
CA ALA A 21 -27.40 21.92 9.39
C ALA A 21 -27.15 23.35 9.89
N ILE A 22 -25.87 23.72 10.03
CA ILE A 22 -25.44 25.12 10.00
C ILE A 22 -24.56 25.28 8.77
N SER A 23 -25.10 26.06 7.84
CA SER A 23 -24.51 26.46 6.57
C SER A 23 -23.57 27.64 6.80
N GLU A 24 -22.30 27.50 6.46
CA GLU A 24 -21.39 28.63 6.25
C GLU A 24 -20.68 28.50 4.90
N ALA A 25 -20.81 29.56 4.10
CA ALA A 25 -20.37 29.67 2.72
C ALA A 25 -18.83 29.67 2.58
N PRO A 26 -18.28 29.22 1.43
CA PRO A 26 -16.85 29.05 1.28
C PRO A 26 -16.18 30.38 0.92
N LEU A 27 -15.24 30.83 1.74
CA LEU A 27 -14.29 31.87 1.39
C LEU A 27 -13.11 31.27 0.63
N THR A 28 -12.94 31.78 -0.58
CA THR A 28 -11.84 31.54 -1.51
C THR A 28 -10.49 31.74 -0.83
N GLY A 29 -9.77 30.64 -0.64
CA GLY A 29 -8.35 30.62 -0.29
C GLY A 29 -7.69 29.55 -1.13
N SER A 30 -6.71 29.93 -1.94
CA SER A 30 -5.91 29.03 -2.76
C SER A 30 -5.28 27.95 -1.87
N ARG A 31 -5.89 26.77 -1.81
CA ARG A 31 -5.30 25.59 -1.18
C ARG A 31 -4.24 25.08 -2.14
N VAL A 32 -2.98 25.12 -1.71
CA VAL A 32 -2.00 24.10 -2.10
C VAL A 32 -2.75 22.77 -2.03
N LEU A 33 -3.01 22.14 -3.18
CA LEU A 33 -3.77 20.89 -3.21
C LEU A 33 -3.00 19.90 -2.34
N LEU A 34 -3.53 19.59 -1.15
CA LEU A 34 -3.18 18.38 -0.44
C LEU A 34 -3.32 17.28 -1.49
N THR A 35 -2.22 16.64 -1.87
CA THR A 35 -2.29 15.46 -2.73
C THR A 35 -3.29 14.52 -2.07
N ASP A 36 -4.30 14.10 -2.82
CA ASP A 36 -5.32 13.21 -2.29
C ASP A 36 -4.63 11.93 -1.85
N HIS A 37 -4.59 11.69 -0.53
CA HIS A 37 -3.91 10.54 0.06
C HIS A 37 -4.45 9.24 -0.52
N HIS A 38 -5.76 9.17 -0.83
CA HIS A 38 -6.36 7.99 -1.45
C HIS A 38 -5.87 7.81 -2.90
N ALA A 39 -5.62 8.89 -3.64
CA ALA A 39 -5.02 8.80 -4.96
C ALA A 39 -3.57 8.28 -4.89
N VAL A 40 -2.76 8.77 -3.94
CA VAL A 40 -1.39 8.25 -3.72
C VAL A 40 -1.44 6.78 -3.34
N LEU A 41 -2.35 6.39 -2.43
CA LEU A 41 -2.54 5.02 -1.99
C LEU A 41 -2.94 4.10 -3.15
N ALA A 42 -3.90 4.52 -3.99
CA ALA A 42 -4.32 3.78 -5.17
C ALA A 42 -3.16 3.56 -6.15
N ARG A 43 -2.45 4.64 -6.50
CA ARG A 43 -1.29 4.59 -7.40
C ARG A 43 -0.19 3.69 -6.86
N SER A 44 0.11 3.80 -5.57
CA SER A 44 1.15 3.02 -4.91
C SER A 44 0.78 1.54 -4.84
N ALA A 45 -0.47 1.23 -4.49
CA ALA A 45 -0.94 -0.15 -4.41
C ALA A 45 -0.89 -0.85 -5.78
N LEU A 46 -1.34 -0.20 -6.85
CA LEU A 46 -1.28 -0.77 -8.20
C LEU A 46 0.16 -0.96 -8.68
N SER A 47 1.05 0.00 -8.39
CA SER A 47 2.45 -0.06 -8.80
C SER A 47 3.26 -1.11 -8.02
N ALA A 48 2.93 -1.33 -6.74
CA ALA A 48 3.64 -2.28 -5.88
C ALA A 48 3.06 -3.69 -5.91
N ALA A 49 1.83 -3.85 -6.39
CA ALA A 49 1.18 -5.16 -6.44
C ALA A 49 1.90 -6.08 -7.42
N VAL A 50 2.19 -7.30 -6.98
CA VAL A 50 2.66 -8.40 -7.85
C VAL A 50 1.51 -9.17 -8.48
N SER A 51 0.28 -8.96 -8.00
CA SER A 51 -0.92 -9.62 -8.50
C SER A 51 -2.14 -8.73 -8.38
N LEU A 52 -3.07 -8.89 -9.30
CA LEU A 52 -4.38 -8.25 -9.26
C LEU A 52 -5.46 -9.21 -9.76
N GLN A 53 -6.71 -8.96 -9.38
CA GLN A 53 -7.85 -9.68 -9.94
C GLN A 53 -8.48 -8.85 -11.06
N LEU A 54 -8.57 -9.41 -12.25
CA LEU A 54 -9.29 -8.86 -13.39
C LEU A 54 -10.71 -9.43 -13.43
N ARG A 55 -11.70 -8.55 -13.54
CA ARG A 55 -13.12 -8.87 -13.67
C ARG A 55 -13.69 -8.30 -14.96
N LEU A 56 -14.40 -9.16 -15.68
CA LEU A 56 -15.06 -8.88 -16.97
C LEU A 56 -16.42 -9.59 -16.96
N GLY A 57 -17.51 -8.83 -16.73
CA GLY A 57 -18.83 -9.41 -16.49
C GLY A 57 -18.81 -10.37 -15.30
N ASP A 58 -19.26 -11.62 -15.51
CA ASP A 58 -19.26 -12.67 -14.47
C ASP A 58 -17.91 -13.40 -14.33
N ALA A 59 -16.95 -13.16 -15.23
CA ALA A 59 -15.63 -13.77 -15.17
C ALA A 59 -14.71 -12.99 -14.21
N ALA A 60 -13.95 -13.72 -13.41
CA ALA A 60 -12.88 -13.19 -12.58
C ALA A 60 -11.63 -14.07 -12.76
N VAL A 61 -10.46 -13.43 -12.93
CA VAL A 61 -9.18 -14.12 -13.08
C VAL A 61 -8.10 -13.39 -12.27
N ASP A 62 -7.31 -14.15 -11.53
CA ASP A 62 -6.16 -13.62 -10.83
C ASP A 62 -4.97 -13.58 -11.81
N LEU A 63 -4.40 -12.39 -11.98
CA LEU A 63 -3.23 -12.12 -12.80
C LEU A 63 -2.03 -11.94 -11.86
N ILE A 64 -0.97 -12.71 -12.09
CA ILE A 64 0.27 -12.68 -11.30
C ILE A 64 1.40 -12.26 -12.22
N GLU A 65 2.17 -11.25 -11.81
CA GLU A 65 3.31 -10.68 -12.56
C GLU A 65 2.95 -10.35 -14.01
N SER A 66 1.69 -9.98 -14.24
CA SER A 66 1.10 -9.79 -15.57
C SER A 66 0.54 -8.38 -15.76
N HIS A 67 1.01 -7.41 -14.96
CA HIS A 67 0.65 -6.02 -15.12
C HIS A 67 1.81 -5.05 -14.83
N ALA A 68 1.72 -3.88 -15.44
CA ALA A 68 2.56 -2.72 -15.16
C ALA A 68 1.68 -1.47 -15.12
N VAL A 69 2.14 -0.41 -14.46
CA VAL A 69 1.40 0.86 -14.38
C VAL A 69 2.25 1.95 -15.04
N LEU A 70 1.69 2.61 -16.05
CA LEU A 70 2.35 3.73 -16.71
C LEU A 70 2.37 4.98 -15.81
N PRO A 71 3.26 5.97 -16.08
CA PRO A 71 3.34 7.20 -15.29
C PRO A 71 2.02 7.98 -15.19
N ASP A 72 1.18 7.93 -16.23
CA ASP A 72 -0.13 8.57 -16.25
C ASP A 72 -1.20 7.78 -15.47
N GLY A 73 -0.93 6.53 -15.10
CA GLY A 73 -1.81 5.67 -14.30
C GLY A 73 -2.57 4.62 -15.09
N THR A 74 -2.39 4.59 -16.40
CA THR A 74 -2.88 3.50 -17.24
C THR A 74 -2.30 2.18 -16.77
N VAL A 75 -3.14 1.18 -16.57
CA VAL A 75 -2.71 -0.17 -16.16
C VAL A 75 -2.55 -1.01 -17.41
N ILE A 76 -1.33 -1.47 -17.69
CA ILE A 76 -1.05 -2.42 -18.76
C ILE A 76 -1.21 -3.83 -18.23
N LEU A 77 -1.99 -4.66 -18.92
CA LEU A 77 -2.16 -6.07 -18.63
C LEU A 77 -1.58 -6.93 -19.75
N ALA A 78 -0.83 -7.96 -19.37
CA ALA A 78 -0.37 -9.01 -20.26
C ALA A 78 -1.34 -10.19 -20.18
N VAL A 79 -2.10 -10.43 -21.24
CA VAL A 79 -3.10 -11.51 -21.30
C VAL A 79 -2.92 -12.29 -22.59
N ASP A 80 -2.88 -13.62 -22.48
CA ASP A 80 -2.86 -14.49 -23.66
C ASP A 80 -4.14 -14.28 -24.49
N ALA A 81 -3.96 -13.91 -25.76
CA ALA A 81 -5.05 -13.68 -26.71
C ALA A 81 -5.88 -14.95 -26.98
N MET A 82 -5.31 -16.13 -26.76
CA MET A 82 -5.98 -17.43 -26.92
C MET A 82 -6.72 -17.87 -25.65
N SER A 83 -6.55 -17.16 -24.53
CA SER A 83 -7.28 -17.44 -23.30
C SER A 83 -8.74 -16.93 -23.37
N PRO A 84 -9.67 -17.51 -22.59
CA PRO A 84 -11.02 -16.96 -22.45
C PRO A 84 -11.02 -15.48 -22.06
N THR A 85 -10.10 -15.09 -21.16
CA THR A 85 -9.90 -13.69 -20.74
C THR A 85 -9.52 -12.80 -21.91
N GLY A 86 -8.64 -13.25 -22.81
CA GLY A 86 -8.27 -12.52 -24.02
C GLY A 86 -9.47 -12.25 -24.92
N GLY A 87 -10.33 -13.26 -25.13
CA GLY A 87 -11.59 -13.10 -25.87
C GLY A 87 -12.56 -12.10 -25.22
N LEU A 88 -12.68 -12.13 -23.88
CA LEU A 88 -13.51 -11.18 -23.13
C LEU A 88 -12.99 -9.74 -23.23
N LEU A 89 -11.67 -9.53 -23.19
CA LEU A 89 -11.07 -8.20 -23.39
C LEU A 89 -11.34 -7.66 -24.80
N VAL A 90 -11.31 -8.53 -25.82
CA VAL A 90 -11.72 -8.15 -27.19
C VAL A 90 -13.17 -7.72 -27.24
N ALA A 91 -14.08 -8.43 -26.57
CA ALA A 91 -15.49 -8.09 -26.52
C ALA A 91 -15.78 -6.80 -25.72
N ALA A 92 -15.01 -6.54 -24.66
CA ALA A 92 -15.13 -5.34 -23.82
C ALA A 92 -14.42 -4.10 -24.39
N ARG A 93 -13.60 -4.25 -25.44
CA ARG A 93 -12.75 -3.19 -25.99
C ARG A 93 -13.53 -1.92 -26.29
N GLY A 94 -13.08 -0.80 -25.73
CA GLY A 94 -13.66 0.53 -25.94
C GLY A 94 -14.98 0.77 -25.21
N ARG A 95 -15.51 -0.21 -24.46
CA ARG A 95 -16.70 -0.03 -23.63
C ARG A 95 -16.29 0.50 -22.25
N SER A 96 -16.80 1.67 -21.89
CA SER A 96 -16.41 2.37 -20.66
C SER A 96 -16.86 1.63 -19.41
N GLY A 97 -15.93 1.39 -18.48
CA GLY A 97 -16.22 0.81 -17.16
C GLY A 97 -16.51 -0.68 -17.14
N GLU A 98 -16.35 -1.39 -18.26
CA GLU A 98 -16.59 -2.84 -18.35
C GLU A 98 -15.49 -3.69 -17.72
N VAL A 99 -14.29 -3.12 -17.58
CA VAL A 99 -13.16 -3.80 -16.94
C VAL A 99 -13.07 -3.35 -15.51
N GLN A 100 -12.97 -4.29 -14.58
CA GLN A 100 -12.67 -4.01 -13.18
C GLN A 100 -11.38 -4.71 -12.77
N LEU A 101 -10.49 -3.97 -12.09
CA LEU A 101 -9.28 -4.47 -11.47
C LEU A 101 -9.42 -4.31 -9.95
N ASP A 102 -9.22 -5.39 -9.20
CA ASP A 102 -9.16 -5.34 -7.74
C ASP A 102 -7.75 -5.70 -7.25
N VAL A 103 -7.19 -4.83 -6.42
CA VAL A 103 -5.90 -5.01 -5.75
C VAL A 103 -6.11 -4.99 -4.26
N THR A 104 -5.53 -5.97 -3.55
CA THR A 104 -5.46 -5.95 -2.08
C THR A 104 -4.02 -5.71 -1.66
N GLN A 105 -3.79 -4.59 -0.99
CA GLN A 105 -2.49 -4.26 -0.44
C GLN A 105 -2.37 -4.85 0.97
N LEU A 106 -1.36 -5.68 1.16
CA LEU A 106 -1.08 -6.34 2.43
C LEU A 106 0.12 -5.70 3.12
N VAL A 107 0.09 -5.72 4.45
CA VAL A 107 1.28 -5.43 5.28
C VAL A 107 2.30 -6.57 5.06
N PRO A 108 3.52 -6.25 4.59
CA PRO A 108 4.50 -7.24 4.14
C PRO A 108 5.25 -7.95 5.28
N VAL A 109 4.78 -7.81 6.52
CA VAL A 109 5.35 -8.41 7.74
C VAL A 109 4.28 -9.13 8.57
N ALA A 110 4.71 -10.07 9.41
CA ALA A 110 3.81 -10.88 10.25
C ALA A 110 3.15 -10.08 11.37
N VAL A 111 1.90 -9.67 11.08
CA VAL A 111 1.00 -8.93 11.97
C VAL A 111 -0.43 -9.43 11.83
N ARG A 112 -1.30 -9.11 12.79
CA ARG A 112 -2.74 -9.28 12.60
C ARG A 112 -3.29 -8.23 11.65
N SER A 113 -4.49 -8.47 11.10
CA SER A 113 -5.20 -7.50 10.25
C SER A 113 -4.29 -6.93 9.16
N ARG A 114 -3.72 -7.82 8.33
CA ARG A 114 -2.73 -7.47 7.30
C ARG A 114 -3.29 -6.71 6.12
N VAL A 115 -4.59 -6.72 5.88
CA VAL A 115 -5.18 -5.95 4.77
C VAL A 115 -5.08 -4.47 5.13
N ARG A 116 -4.18 -3.77 4.44
CA ARG A 116 -3.96 -2.34 4.64
C ARG A 116 -4.95 -1.54 3.80
N ALA A 117 -5.07 -1.90 2.53
CA ALA A 117 -5.98 -1.25 1.61
C ALA A 117 -6.54 -2.22 0.57
N ARG A 118 -7.71 -1.88 0.03
CA ARG A 118 -8.27 -2.49 -1.18
C ARG A 118 -8.51 -1.37 -2.19
N VAL A 119 -8.08 -1.60 -3.42
CA VAL A 119 -8.21 -0.65 -4.52
C VAL A 119 -8.99 -1.34 -5.62
N ARG A 120 -10.10 -0.74 -6.01
CA ARG A 120 -10.88 -1.15 -7.18
C ARG A 120 -10.74 -0.08 -8.24
N VAL A 121 -10.38 -0.48 -9.44
CA VAL A 121 -10.33 0.38 -10.62
C VAL A 121 -11.32 -0.15 -11.63
N THR A 122 -12.30 0.65 -12.03
CA THR A 122 -13.06 0.37 -13.26
C THR A 122 -12.46 1.17 -14.40
N GLY A 123 -12.45 0.60 -15.60
CA GLY A 123 -11.74 1.20 -16.72
C GLY A 123 -12.23 0.74 -18.09
N THR A 124 -11.69 1.40 -19.10
CA THR A 124 -11.92 1.07 -20.52
C THR A 124 -10.71 0.31 -21.04
N ALA A 125 -10.93 -0.87 -21.63
CA ALA A 125 -9.86 -1.64 -22.26
C ALA A 125 -9.58 -1.20 -23.69
N HIS A 126 -8.31 -0.99 -23.99
CA HIS A 126 -7.77 -0.73 -25.32
C HIS A 126 -6.65 -1.72 -25.61
N ARG A 127 -6.44 -2.05 -26.88
CA ARG A 127 -5.21 -2.75 -27.28
C ARG A 127 -4.05 -1.79 -27.07
N PHE A 128 -3.00 -2.25 -26.39
CA PHE A 128 -1.79 -1.44 -26.23
C PHE A 128 -1.11 -1.27 -27.59
N ASP A 129 -0.77 -0.03 -27.94
CA ASP A 129 -0.03 0.30 -29.15
C ASP A 129 1.48 0.34 -28.83
N PRO A 130 2.31 -0.57 -29.40
CA PRO A 130 3.75 -0.59 -29.16
C PRO A 130 4.46 0.72 -29.50
N ALA A 131 3.91 1.55 -30.41
CA ALA A 131 4.49 2.88 -30.69
C ALA A 131 4.50 3.80 -29.45
N SER A 132 3.66 3.51 -28.45
CA SER A 132 3.62 4.26 -27.19
C SER A 132 4.88 4.08 -26.34
N LEU A 133 5.69 3.04 -26.61
CA LEU A 133 6.96 2.81 -25.92
C LEU A 133 7.99 3.92 -26.19
N GLU A 134 7.92 4.59 -27.34
CA GLU A 134 8.83 5.69 -27.70
C GLU A 134 8.65 6.93 -26.79
N LEU A 135 7.49 7.02 -26.14
CA LEU A 135 7.12 8.11 -25.23
C LEU A 135 7.35 7.75 -23.75
N CYS A 136 7.73 6.51 -23.46
CA CYS A 136 7.93 6.02 -22.10
C CYS A 136 9.36 6.34 -21.61
N ASP A 137 9.48 6.58 -20.30
CA ASP A 137 10.80 6.60 -19.66
C ASP A 137 11.40 5.18 -19.57
N GLY A 138 12.71 5.10 -19.29
CA GLY A 138 13.44 3.84 -19.24
C GLY A 138 12.86 2.85 -18.22
N ASP A 139 12.43 3.33 -17.06
CA ASP A 139 11.87 2.48 -15.99
C ASP A 139 10.53 1.86 -16.42
N THR A 140 9.69 2.63 -17.10
CA THR A 140 8.43 2.16 -17.68
C THR A 140 8.69 1.12 -18.76
N VAL A 141 9.65 1.35 -19.66
CA VAL A 141 10.01 0.38 -20.70
C VAL A 141 10.49 -0.93 -20.07
N MET A 142 11.37 -0.87 -19.07
CA MET A 142 11.85 -2.07 -18.36
C MET A 142 10.72 -2.83 -17.67
N SER A 143 9.78 -2.12 -17.07
CA SER A 143 8.60 -2.73 -16.42
C SER A 143 7.73 -3.48 -17.44
N LEU A 144 7.55 -2.94 -18.64
CA LEU A 144 6.81 -3.59 -19.72
C LEU A 144 7.55 -4.78 -20.32
N LEU A 145 8.89 -4.73 -20.41
CA LEU A 145 9.72 -5.84 -20.89
C LEU A 145 9.75 -7.03 -19.92
N ASN A 146 9.48 -6.80 -18.63
CA ASN A 146 9.37 -7.86 -17.63
C ASN A 146 8.02 -8.60 -17.68
N LEU A 147 7.04 -8.11 -18.46
CA LEU A 147 5.76 -8.78 -18.61
C LEU A 147 5.88 -10.04 -19.48
N PRO A 148 5.00 -11.04 -19.28
CA PRO A 148 4.91 -12.18 -20.17
C PRO A 148 4.75 -11.75 -21.64
N PRO A 149 5.39 -12.45 -22.60
CA PRO A 149 5.40 -12.07 -24.02
C PRO A 149 4.07 -12.43 -24.73
N VAL A 150 2.96 -11.84 -24.26
CA VAL A 150 1.60 -12.04 -24.74
C VAL A 150 0.95 -10.71 -25.14
N ALA A 151 -0.34 -10.73 -25.51
CA ALA A 151 -1.02 -9.51 -25.93
C ALA A 151 -1.14 -8.51 -24.76
N LEU A 152 -0.73 -7.27 -25.00
CA LEU A 152 -0.82 -6.19 -24.03
C LEU A 152 -2.12 -5.39 -24.22
N TRP A 153 -2.77 -5.09 -23.10
CA TRP A 153 -3.99 -4.29 -23.01
C TRP A 153 -3.76 -3.09 -22.11
N ALA A 154 -4.13 -1.90 -22.58
CA ALA A 154 -4.16 -0.68 -21.78
C ALA A 154 -5.55 -0.53 -21.15
N ILE A 155 -5.61 -0.49 -19.83
CA ILE A 155 -6.83 -0.19 -19.08
C ILE A 155 -6.76 1.26 -18.66
N ASP A 156 -7.63 2.07 -19.26
CA ASP A 156 -7.75 3.47 -18.92
C ASP A 156 -8.73 3.66 -17.75
N PRO A 157 -8.28 4.11 -16.56
CA PRO A 157 -9.13 4.25 -15.39
C PRO A 157 -10.27 5.27 -15.60
N VAL A 158 -11.48 4.85 -15.23
CA VAL A 158 -12.70 5.67 -15.25
C VAL A 158 -13.10 6.06 -13.83
N GLU A 159 -13.08 5.10 -12.91
CA GLU A 159 -13.41 5.32 -11.51
C GLU A 159 -12.50 4.47 -10.62
N VAL A 160 -12.08 5.04 -9.49
CA VAL A 160 -11.17 4.38 -8.55
C VAL A 160 -11.77 4.46 -7.16
N ALA A 161 -12.04 3.31 -6.55
CA ALA A 161 -12.50 3.20 -5.17
C ALA A 161 -11.37 2.66 -4.29
N VAL A 162 -11.20 3.25 -3.11
CA VAL A 162 -10.15 2.89 -2.16
C VAL A 162 -10.78 2.69 -0.79
N THR A 163 -10.54 1.51 -0.22
CA THR A 163 -10.88 1.19 1.18
C THR A 163 -9.58 1.04 1.96
N SER A 164 -9.41 1.77 3.06
CA SER A 164 -8.23 1.70 3.94
C SER A 164 -8.67 1.75 5.40
N GLY A 165 -8.56 0.63 6.12
CA GLY A 165 -9.10 0.53 7.47
C GLY A 165 -10.62 0.72 7.48
N TYR A 166 -11.10 1.81 8.09
CA TYR A 166 -12.51 2.20 8.13
C TYR A 166 -12.87 3.30 7.12
N ASP A 167 -11.89 3.79 6.37
CA ASP A 167 -12.08 4.87 5.40
C ASP A 167 -12.38 4.28 4.02
N ASP A 168 -13.50 4.69 3.45
CA ASP A 168 -13.89 4.41 2.06
C ASP A 168 -13.92 5.73 1.27
N ALA A 169 -13.21 5.77 0.15
CA ALA A 169 -13.10 6.96 -0.68
C ALA A 169 -13.22 6.64 -2.17
N MET A 170 -13.86 7.55 -2.89
CA MET A 170 -13.90 7.56 -4.34
C MET A 170 -12.90 8.60 -4.87
N VAL A 171 -11.95 8.14 -5.68
CA VAL A 171 -10.94 8.97 -6.32
C VAL A 171 -11.35 9.18 -7.78
N SER A 172 -11.43 10.44 -8.21
CA SER A 172 -11.74 10.75 -9.60
C SER A 172 -10.59 10.33 -10.53
N ALA A 173 -10.92 9.96 -11.77
CA ALA A 173 -9.90 9.63 -12.77
C ALA A 173 -8.86 10.76 -12.94
N SER A 174 -9.27 12.03 -12.90
CA SER A 174 -8.34 13.16 -13.01
C SER A 174 -7.39 13.26 -11.82
N ALA A 175 -7.87 13.08 -10.59
CA ALA A 175 -7.03 13.08 -9.39
C ALA A 175 -6.05 11.89 -9.40
N TYR A 176 -6.53 10.72 -9.79
CA TYR A 176 -5.70 9.51 -9.93
C TYR A 176 -4.58 9.68 -10.96
N ARG A 177 -4.88 10.26 -12.14
CA ARG A 177 -3.88 10.49 -13.19
C ARG A 177 -2.88 11.59 -12.86
N ALA A 178 -3.33 12.64 -12.18
CA ALA A 178 -2.46 13.74 -11.75
C ALA A 178 -1.51 13.35 -10.60
N THR A 179 -1.79 12.23 -9.93
CA THR A 179 -1.03 11.77 -8.77
C THR A 179 0.01 10.74 -9.18
N ARG A 180 1.23 10.89 -8.67
CA ARG A 180 2.28 9.87 -8.78
C ARG A 180 2.19 8.88 -7.62
N PRO A 181 2.58 7.60 -7.82
CA PRO A 181 2.75 6.67 -6.71
C PRO A 181 3.81 7.19 -5.74
N ASP A 182 3.76 6.69 -4.51
CA ASP A 182 4.83 6.92 -3.55
C ASP A 182 6.16 6.36 -4.10
N PRO A 183 7.27 7.10 -4.05
CA PRO A 183 8.56 6.66 -4.57
C PRO A 183 9.10 5.40 -3.87
N LEU A 184 8.62 5.08 -2.67
CA LEU A 184 9.00 3.87 -1.95
C LEU A 184 8.01 2.72 -2.15
N ALA A 185 6.92 2.91 -2.90
CA ALA A 185 5.85 1.91 -3.03
C ALA A 185 6.37 0.51 -3.41
N THR A 186 7.26 0.43 -4.41
CA THR A 186 7.84 -0.83 -4.90
C THR A 186 8.95 -1.39 -3.99
N LEU A 187 9.55 -0.55 -3.14
CA LEU A 187 10.67 -0.90 -2.25
C LEU A 187 10.21 -1.22 -0.82
N GLU A 188 9.02 -0.77 -0.44
CA GLU A 188 8.48 -0.84 0.92
C GLU A 188 8.53 -2.26 1.48
N SER A 189 8.10 -3.24 0.70
CA SER A 189 8.04 -4.65 1.13
C SER A 189 9.42 -5.17 1.52
N THR A 190 10.43 -4.93 0.67
CA THR A 190 11.82 -5.32 0.93
C THR A 190 12.36 -4.62 2.17
N HIS A 191 12.11 -3.32 2.32
CA HIS A 191 12.60 -2.57 3.48
C HIS A 191 11.96 -3.01 4.80
N LEU A 192 10.63 -3.21 4.84
CA LEU A 192 9.94 -3.64 6.06
C LEU A 192 10.33 -5.06 6.48
N GLN A 193 10.49 -5.97 5.51
CA GLN A 193 10.98 -7.32 5.77
C GLN A 193 12.41 -7.28 6.31
N HIS A 194 13.30 -6.49 5.68
CA HIS A 194 14.67 -6.33 6.14
C HIS A 194 14.75 -5.77 7.57
N LEU A 195 14.02 -4.68 7.84
CA LEU A 195 13.95 -4.06 9.18
C LEU A 195 13.45 -5.07 10.22
N THR A 196 12.41 -5.83 9.91
CA THR A 196 11.81 -6.79 10.85
C THR A 196 12.71 -8.00 11.10
N GLN A 197 13.46 -8.47 10.10
CA GLN A 197 14.27 -9.68 10.19
C GLN A 197 15.63 -9.44 10.85
N TYR A 198 16.23 -8.26 10.63
CA TYR A 198 17.64 -8.00 10.97
C TYR A 198 17.85 -6.89 12.01
N HIS A 199 16.87 -6.01 12.23
CA HIS A 199 17.08 -4.76 12.98
C HIS A 199 16.01 -4.53 14.05
N GLN A 200 15.86 -5.49 14.97
CA GLN A 200 14.93 -5.36 16.10
C GLN A 200 15.34 -4.23 17.08
N ASP A 201 16.64 -3.99 17.24
CA ASP A 201 17.20 -2.89 18.03
C ASP A 201 16.76 -1.51 17.53
N VAL A 202 16.67 -1.34 16.20
CA VAL A 202 16.17 -0.12 15.56
C VAL A 202 14.66 0.02 15.80
N ILE A 203 13.90 -1.07 15.68
CA ILE A 203 12.46 -1.08 15.95
C ILE A 203 12.20 -0.69 17.41
N ASP A 204 12.95 -1.26 18.36
CA ASP A 204 12.85 -0.95 19.79
C ASP A 204 13.11 0.52 20.07
N GLN A 205 14.11 1.12 19.41
CA GLN A 205 14.37 2.56 19.53
C GLN A 205 13.26 3.41 18.94
N LEU A 206 12.76 3.09 17.74
CA LEU A 206 11.63 3.80 17.16
C LEU A 206 10.38 3.68 18.04
N ALA A 207 10.18 2.53 18.70
CA ALA A 207 9.07 2.34 19.64
C ALA A 207 9.14 3.29 20.85
N THR A 208 10.32 3.79 21.23
CA THR A 208 10.43 4.80 22.30
C THR A 208 9.82 6.17 21.94
N LEU A 209 9.65 6.44 20.64
CA LEU A 209 8.97 7.64 20.14
C LEU A 209 7.45 7.52 20.16
N VAL A 210 6.93 6.31 20.38
CA VAL A 210 5.50 6.06 20.54
C VAL A 210 5.11 6.32 22.00
N SER A 211 3.88 6.80 22.23
CA SER A 211 3.37 7.07 23.58
C SER A 211 3.61 5.90 24.54
N PRO A 212 4.22 6.12 25.73
CA PRO A 212 4.48 5.06 26.71
C PRO A 212 3.22 4.32 27.16
N THR A 213 2.06 4.98 27.14
CA THR A 213 0.77 4.38 27.50
C THR A 213 0.30 3.35 26.48
N LEU A 214 0.65 3.52 25.20
CA LEU A 214 0.32 2.58 24.14
C LEU A 214 1.29 1.40 24.16
N THR A 215 2.58 1.68 24.30
CA THR A 215 3.61 0.63 24.34
C THR A 215 3.50 -0.26 25.58
N ALA A 216 3.13 0.29 26.75
CA ALA A 216 2.92 -0.51 27.97
C ALA A 216 1.78 -1.54 27.87
N LYS A 217 0.81 -1.34 26.97
CA LYS A 217 -0.29 -2.28 26.71
C LYS A 217 0.00 -3.24 25.55
N ALA A 218 1.04 -2.96 24.77
CA ALA A 218 1.38 -3.74 23.60
C ALA A 218 2.15 -5.00 24.00
N THR A 219 1.79 -6.13 23.42
CA THR A 219 2.59 -7.37 23.42
C THR A 219 3.77 -7.26 22.47
N ARG A 220 3.66 -6.47 21.39
CA ARG A 220 4.73 -6.25 20.42
C ARG A 220 4.54 -4.94 19.66
N VAL A 221 5.63 -4.33 19.21
CA VAL A 221 5.64 -3.20 18.27
C VAL A 221 6.32 -3.64 16.97
N VAL A 222 5.73 -3.29 15.82
CA VAL A 222 6.19 -3.74 14.49
C VAL A 222 6.02 -2.66 13.44
N PRO A 223 6.96 -2.51 12.49
CA PRO A 223 6.79 -1.58 11.38
C PRO A 223 5.84 -2.17 10.33
N VAL A 224 4.77 -1.45 9.98
CA VAL A 224 3.71 -1.93 9.07
C VAL A 224 3.58 -1.14 7.78
N ALA A 225 4.14 0.06 7.73
CA ALA A 225 4.24 0.84 6.51
C ALA A 225 5.50 1.70 6.52
N VAL A 226 6.09 1.93 5.35
CA VAL A 226 7.06 2.98 5.11
C VAL A 226 6.77 3.61 3.76
N ASP A 227 6.65 4.93 3.76
CA ASP A 227 6.38 5.74 2.57
C ASP A 227 7.31 6.96 2.58
N ALA A 228 7.21 7.82 1.58
CA ALA A 228 8.03 9.00 1.47
C ALA A 228 7.93 9.96 2.67
N ASP A 229 6.82 9.93 3.40
CA ASP A 229 6.51 10.90 4.44
C ASP A 229 6.76 10.35 5.85
N GLY A 230 7.04 9.05 6.03
CA GLY A 230 7.29 8.48 7.36
C GLY A 230 7.26 6.95 7.47
N VAL A 231 7.36 6.48 8.71
CA VAL A 231 7.18 5.07 9.10
C VAL A 231 5.93 4.94 9.95
N VAL A 232 5.15 3.87 9.75
CA VAL A 232 4.03 3.53 10.63
C VAL A 232 4.41 2.32 11.46
N LEU A 233 4.34 2.48 12.78
CA LEU A 233 4.50 1.40 13.75
C LEU A 233 3.13 0.95 14.25
N ARG A 234 2.90 -0.35 14.25
CA ARG A 234 1.74 -0.98 14.88
C ARG A 234 2.12 -1.47 16.27
N ALA A 235 1.44 -0.94 17.27
CA ALA A 235 1.47 -1.47 18.63
C ALA A 235 0.35 -2.52 18.76
N GLU A 236 0.73 -3.79 18.89
CA GLU A 236 -0.22 -4.88 19.03
C GLU A 236 -0.53 -5.18 20.50
N ALA A 237 -1.78 -5.05 20.98
CA ALA A 237 -2.28 -5.57 22.26
C ALA A 237 -3.18 -6.82 22.08
N PRO A 238 -3.51 -7.60 23.12
CA PRO A 238 -4.31 -8.83 22.97
C PRO A 238 -5.69 -8.66 22.31
N ASP A 239 -6.33 -7.51 22.51
CA ASP A 239 -7.69 -7.18 22.08
C ASP A 239 -7.77 -6.31 20.81
N GLY A 240 -6.68 -5.65 20.44
CA GLY A 240 -6.65 -4.76 19.28
C GLY A 240 -5.28 -4.16 19.05
N HIS A 241 -5.09 -3.50 17.91
CA HIS A 241 -3.87 -2.80 17.57
C HIS A 241 -4.12 -1.31 17.39
N VAL A 242 -3.06 -0.52 17.54
CA VAL A 242 -3.05 0.90 17.20
C VAL A 242 -1.86 1.16 16.29
N ASP A 243 -2.13 1.85 15.18
CA ASP A 243 -1.09 2.29 14.24
C ASP A 243 -0.70 3.73 14.56
N VAL A 244 0.59 3.97 14.71
CA VAL A 244 1.18 5.25 15.04
C VAL A 244 2.17 5.64 13.96
N ARG A 245 1.92 6.78 13.33
CA ARG A 245 2.79 7.34 12.31
C ARG A 245 3.90 8.17 12.93
N LEU A 246 5.13 7.86 12.57
CA LEU A 246 6.34 8.61 12.87
C LEU A 246 6.77 9.38 11.60
N PRO A 247 6.46 10.68 11.48
CA PRO A 247 6.72 11.44 10.27
C PRO A 247 8.22 11.72 10.10
N PHE A 248 8.72 11.60 8.88
CA PHE A 248 10.05 12.09 8.54
C PHE A 248 10.09 13.62 8.59
N ALA A 249 11.27 14.17 8.87
CA ALA A 249 11.46 15.62 8.87
C ALA A 249 11.36 16.22 7.45
N CYS A 250 11.72 15.43 6.43
CA CYS A 250 11.62 15.79 5.02
C CYS A 250 11.13 14.58 4.23
N ARG A 251 10.40 14.84 3.14
CA ARG A 251 9.92 13.78 2.25
C ARG A 251 11.10 13.06 1.58
N VAL A 252 11.07 11.74 1.66
CA VAL A 252 12.07 10.81 1.13
C VAL A 252 11.75 10.49 -0.34
N ALA A 253 12.76 10.45 -1.20
CA ALA A 253 12.59 10.22 -2.64
C ALA A 253 13.21 8.90 -3.14
N SER A 254 13.98 8.22 -2.31
CA SER A 254 14.74 7.01 -2.64
C SER A 254 15.13 6.22 -1.39
N GLY A 255 15.59 4.98 -1.57
CA GLY A 255 16.13 4.15 -0.47
C GLY A 255 17.31 4.81 0.27
N ALA A 256 18.20 5.53 -0.42
CA ALA A 256 19.31 6.23 0.23
C ALA A 256 18.81 7.36 1.16
N SER A 257 17.83 8.14 0.71
CA SER A 257 17.19 9.16 1.56
C SER A 257 16.34 8.56 2.68
N LEU A 258 15.86 7.31 2.56
CA LEU A 258 15.14 6.63 3.64
C LEU A 258 16.05 6.38 4.83
N ALA A 259 17.30 5.94 4.58
CA ALA A 259 18.31 5.76 5.61
C ALA A 259 18.52 7.05 6.44
N GLU A 260 18.55 8.20 5.77
CA GLU A 260 18.66 9.52 6.40
C GLU A 260 17.43 9.87 7.23
N GLY A 261 16.24 9.62 6.69
CA GLY A 261 14.98 9.82 7.40
C GLY A 261 14.91 9.00 8.69
N LEU A 262 15.31 7.72 8.63
CA LEU A 262 15.39 6.83 9.79
C LEU A 262 16.44 7.30 10.80
N ARG A 263 17.64 7.70 10.36
CA ARG A 263 18.67 8.28 11.24
C ARG A 263 18.17 9.49 12.00
N THR A 264 17.46 10.38 11.31
CA THR A 264 16.87 11.58 11.91
C THR A 264 15.80 11.23 12.94
N LEU A 265 14.99 10.20 12.69
CA LEU A 265 14.03 9.69 13.68
C LEU A 265 14.74 9.10 14.90
N LEU A 266 15.74 8.24 14.69
CA LEU A 266 16.48 7.61 15.78
C LEU A 266 17.28 8.60 16.63
N ALA A 267 17.81 9.67 16.03
CA ALA A 267 18.45 10.75 16.78
C ALA A 267 17.48 11.42 17.79
N LYS A 268 16.18 11.45 17.49
CA LYS A 268 15.14 11.92 18.44
C LYS A 268 14.81 10.89 19.51
N ALA A 269 15.10 9.61 19.26
CA ALA A 269 14.86 8.50 20.18
C ALA A 269 15.98 8.35 21.25
N ALA A 270 17.15 8.96 21.02
CA ALA A 270 18.31 8.86 21.91
C ALA A 270 18.06 9.50 23.30
N PRO A 271 18.65 8.95 24.39
CA PRO A 271 17.89 8.05 25.27
C PRO A 271 17.48 8.71 26.59
N HIS A 272 16.30 8.35 27.11
CA HIS A 272 16.15 8.30 28.56
C HIS A 272 17.10 7.20 29.08
N ARG A 273 18.19 7.62 29.73
CA ARG A 273 19.13 6.75 30.43
C ARG A 273 18.37 5.89 31.44
N SER A 274 17.93 4.70 31.06
CA SER A 274 17.30 3.77 31.98
C SER A 274 18.38 3.22 32.91
N VAL A 275 18.28 3.61 34.17
CA VAL A 275 19.02 2.96 35.24
C VAL A 275 18.54 1.51 35.26
N ARG A 276 19.43 0.61 34.85
CA ARG A 276 19.23 -0.85 34.87
C ARG A 276 18.92 -1.29 36.29
N SER A 277 17.67 -1.67 36.56
CA SER A 277 17.30 -2.44 37.76
C SER A 277 17.03 -3.89 37.33
N PRO A 278 17.59 -4.90 38.02
CA PRO A 278 17.48 -6.29 37.58
C PRO A 278 16.16 -6.89 38.06
N ARG A 279 15.35 -7.47 37.16
CA ARG A 279 14.45 -8.58 37.54
C ARG A 279 13.89 -9.39 36.35
N SER A 280 14.45 -10.59 36.24
CA SER A 280 13.84 -11.94 36.09
C SER A 280 12.58 -12.16 35.22
N THR A 281 12.83 -12.87 34.10
CA THR A 281 12.15 -14.06 33.55
C THR A 281 10.64 -14.10 33.31
N ALA A 282 10.26 -14.13 32.03
CA ALA A 282 9.46 -15.20 31.42
C ALA A 282 9.65 -15.15 29.88
N ASP A 283 10.25 -16.21 29.31
CA ASP A 283 10.54 -16.35 27.88
C ASP A 283 9.23 -16.42 27.07
N ALA A 284 8.96 -15.37 26.29
CA ALA A 284 8.36 -15.52 24.99
C ALA A 284 9.52 -15.58 23.99
N VAL A 285 9.74 -16.74 23.36
CA VAL A 285 10.79 -16.95 22.36
C VAL A 285 10.44 -16.11 21.13
N VAL A 286 10.85 -14.84 21.15
CA VAL A 286 11.08 -14.07 19.93
C VAL A 286 12.35 -14.66 19.32
N PRO A 287 12.33 -15.17 18.08
CA PRO A 287 13.56 -15.64 17.46
C PRO A 287 14.57 -14.48 17.43
N PRO A 288 15.85 -14.72 17.77
CA PRO A 288 16.86 -13.67 17.74
C PRO A 288 16.93 -13.10 16.32
N ALA A 289 17.05 -11.77 16.22
CA ALA A 289 17.30 -11.12 14.94
C ALA A 289 18.53 -11.76 14.28
N LEU A 290 18.42 -12.08 13.00
CA LEU A 290 19.54 -12.59 12.24
C LEU A 290 20.58 -11.46 12.11
N ALA A 291 21.87 -11.80 12.10
CA ALA A 291 22.89 -10.80 11.82
C ALA A 291 22.72 -10.26 10.40
N CYS A 292 22.79 -8.94 10.25
CA CYS A 292 22.75 -8.30 8.93
C CYS A 292 24.11 -8.51 8.23
N ASP A 293 24.15 -9.37 7.22
CA ASP A 293 25.36 -9.63 6.43
C ASP A 293 25.55 -8.62 5.26
N LEU A 294 24.63 -7.66 5.10
CA LEU A 294 24.75 -6.61 4.08
C LEU A 294 25.74 -5.53 4.55
N PRO A 295 26.65 -5.07 3.68
CA PRO A 295 27.51 -3.94 4.01
C PRO A 295 26.66 -2.70 4.34
N ALA A 296 27.08 -1.88 5.31
CA ALA A 296 26.31 -0.75 5.82
C ALA A 296 25.81 0.23 4.74
N THR A 297 26.58 0.38 3.66
CA THR A 297 26.22 1.19 2.48
C THR A 297 25.04 0.64 1.68
N THR A 298 24.82 -0.67 1.74
CA THR A 298 23.75 -1.38 1.02
C THR A 298 22.58 -1.72 1.95
N CYS A 299 22.84 -1.89 3.24
CA CYS A 299 21.81 -2.12 4.26
C CYS A 299 20.84 -0.94 4.37
N GLY A 300 21.34 0.30 4.30
CA GLY A 300 20.50 1.50 4.37
C GLY A 300 19.75 1.69 5.70
N ILE A 301 19.93 0.80 6.68
CA ILE A 301 19.47 0.98 8.06
C ILE A 301 20.68 1.45 8.88
N PRO A 302 20.56 2.56 9.63
CA PRO A 302 21.64 2.98 10.50
C PRO A 302 21.94 1.95 11.58
N SER A 303 23.23 1.65 11.72
CA SER A 303 23.74 0.96 12.90
C SER A 303 23.59 1.86 14.11
N VAL A 304 23.16 1.27 15.22
CA VAL A 304 23.09 1.89 16.54
C VAL A 304 24.47 1.97 17.16
#